data_AF-A0A8J4TL36-F1
#
_entry.id   AF-A0A8J4TL36-F1
#
_cell.length_a   1.000
_cell.length_b   1.000
_cell.length_c   1.000
_cell.angle_alpha   90.00
_cell.angle_beta   90.00
_cell.angle_gamma   90.00
#
_symmetry.space_group_name_H-M   'P 1'
#
loop_
_entity.id
_entity.type
_entity.pdbx_description
1 polymer ?
#
loop_
_entity_poly.entity_id
_entity_poly.type
_entity_poly.pdbx_seq_one_letter_code
_entity_poly.pdbx_strand_id
1 'polypeptide(L)'
;SPDSIMLSSVSHVWREGDQTELMCQIKNVGPGRKLSVHWSRTDPKQHKAFILFKETSLSDLVNEMENVSVTVKLNVEARHEDNGVQYKCAAVLNLDASLVVSESQPITITVH
;
A
#
# COMPACT_ATOMS: atom_id res chain seq x y z
N SER A 1 6.24 -12.38 9.66
CA SER A 1 5.03 -11.73 9.12
C SER A 1 4.70 -10.53 9.98
N PRO A 2 4.04 -9.49 9.45
CA PRO A 2 3.59 -8.35 10.25
C PRO A 2 2.49 -8.74 11.24
N ASP A 3 2.38 -8.00 12.35
CA ASP A 3 1.26 -8.10 13.30
C ASP A 3 -0.02 -7.51 12.71
N SER A 4 0.10 -6.41 11.97
CA SER A 4 -1.02 -5.75 11.31
C SER A 4 -0.56 -4.96 10.10
N ILE A 5 -1.42 -4.90 9.08
CA ILE A 5 -1.29 -4.00 7.94
C ILE A 5 -2.60 -3.26 7.76
N MET A 6 -2.55 -1.93 7.82
CA MET A 6 -3.71 -1.08 7.64
C MET A 6 -3.42 -0.04 6.57
N LEU A 7 -4.27 -0.01 5.55
CA LEU A 7 -4.30 1.06 4.57
C LEU A 7 -5.33 2.10 5.01
N SER A 8 -4.95 3.37 4.94
CA SER A 8 -5.85 4.50 5.11
C SER A 8 -5.55 5.59 4.07
N SER A 9 -6.46 6.55 3.95
CA SER A 9 -6.25 7.78 3.19
C SER A 9 -6.55 8.99 4.07
N VAL A 10 -5.94 10.13 3.76
CA VAL A 10 -6.26 11.41 4.42
C VAL A 10 -7.75 11.74 4.30
N SER A 11 -8.38 11.34 3.18
CA SER A 11 -9.82 11.41 2.96
C SER A 11 -10.28 10.25 2.09
N HIS A 12 -11.47 9.69 2.35
CA HIS A 12 -12.10 8.70 1.44
C HIS A 12 -12.87 9.35 0.28
N VAL A 13 -12.95 10.68 0.28
CA VAL A 13 -13.56 11.49 -0.77
C VAL A 13 -12.47 12.39 -1.37
N TRP A 14 -12.13 12.16 -2.62
CA TRP A 14 -11.13 12.93 -3.37
C TRP A 14 -11.82 13.87 -4.34
N ARG A 15 -11.15 14.96 -4.71
CA ARG A 15 -11.59 15.84 -5.79
C ARG A 15 -10.74 15.55 -7.02
N GLU A 16 -11.37 15.45 -8.17
CA GLU A 16 -10.67 15.23 -9.43
C GLU A 16 -9.57 16.29 -9.65
N GLY A 17 -8.37 15.84 -10.02
CA GLY A 17 -7.19 16.68 -10.26
C GLY A 17 -6.35 17.00 -9.00
N ASP A 18 -6.85 16.72 -7.80
CA ASP A 18 -6.08 16.91 -6.57
C ASP A 18 -5.04 15.79 -6.35
N GLN A 19 -3.94 16.13 -5.68
CA GLN A 19 -3.03 15.14 -5.11
C GLN A 19 -3.55 14.71 -3.73
N THR A 20 -3.76 13.42 -3.54
CA THR A 20 -4.17 12.81 -2.26
C THR A 20 -3.06 11.89 -1.73
N GLU A 21 -3.14 11.52 -0.46
CA GLU A 21 -2.16 10.64 0.18
C GLU A 21 -2.84 9.36 0.70
N LEU A 22 -2.24 8.22 0.35
CA LEU A 22 -2.48 6.92 0.95
C LEU A 22 -1.39 6.63 1.99
N MET A 23 -1.79 6.03 3.12
CA MET A 23 -0.90 5.66 4.21
C MET A 23 -1.02 4.17 4.50
N CYS A 24 0.07 3.43 4.28
CA CYS A 24 0.17 2.01 4.62
C CYS A 24 0.93 1.86 5.94
N GLN A 25 0.22 1.48 7.01
CA GLN A 25 0.79 1.26 8.33
C GLN A 25 1.07 -0.22 8.52
N ILE A 26 2.34 -0.57 8.74
CA ILE A 26 2.80 -1.95 8.91
C ILE A 26 3.46 -2.06 10.28
N LYS A 27 2.98 -2.98 11.11
CA LYS A 27 3.52 -3.20 12.47
C LYS A 27 4.33 -4.47 12.55
N ASN A 28 5.49 -4.37 13.21
CA ASN A 28 6.36 -5.49 13.60
C ASN A 28 6.69 -6.45 12.44
N VAL A 29 7.24 -5.92 11.36
CA VAL A 29 7.67 -6.71 10.20
C VAL A 29 9.19 -6.67 10.07
N GLY A 30 9.83 -7.77 9.73
CA GLY A 30 11.27 -7.75 9.53
C GLY A 30 11.83 -9.00 8.86
N PRO A 31 13.10 -8.94 8.45
CA PRO A 31 14.03 -7.81 8.69
C PRO A 31 13.71 -6.59 7.81
N GLY A 32 13.76 -5.38 8.39
CA GLY A 32 13.39 -4.13 7.71
C GLY A 32 14.11 -3.91 6.38
N ARG A 33 15.39 -4.28 6.28
CA ARG A 33 16.21 -4.17 5.05
C ARG A 33 15.71 -4.98 3.86
N LYS A 34 14.79 -5.93 4.07
CA LYS A 34 14.21 -6.79 3.03
C LYS A 34 12.76 -6.42 2.72
N LEU A 35 12.25 -5.33 3.31
CA LEU A 35 10.86 -4.90 3.17
C LEU A 35 10.70 -3.91 1.99
N SER A 36 9.70 -4.18 1.15
CA SER A 36 9.11 -3.21 0.23
C SER A 36 7.60 -3.13 0.45
N VAL A 37 6.99 -2.04 -0.02
CA VAL A 37 5.53 -1.86 0.00
C VAL A 37 4.98 -1.86 -1.42
N HIS A 38 4.03 -2.74 -1.67
CA HIS A 38 3.37 -2.90 -2.97
C HIS A 38 1.97 -2.30 -2.88
N TRP A 39 1.62 -1.47 -3.85
CA TRP A 39 0.32 -0.79 -3.92
C TRP A 39 -0.47 -1.35 -5.09
N SER A 40 -1.64 -1.89 -4.80
CA SER A 40 -2.52 -2.46 -5.80
C SER A 40 -3.89 -1.82 -5.76
N ARG A 41 -4.58 -1.85 -6.90
CA ARG A 41 -5.93 -1.31 -7.03
C ARG A 41 -6.78 -2.18 -7.94
N THR A 42 -8.09 -2.14 -7.76
CA THR A 42 -9.05 -2.72 -8.70
C THR A 42 -10.25 -1.81 -8.86
N ASP A 43 -10.80 -1.79 -10.08
CA ASP A 43 -12.12 -1.24 -10.34
C ASP A 43 -13.15 -2.38 -10.19
N PRO A 44 -13.98 -2.38 -9.12
CA PRO A 44 -14.98 -3.42 -8.92
C PRO A 44 -15.98 -3.52 -10.07
N LYS A 45 -16.25 -2.43 -10.80
CA LYS A 45 -17.17 -2.41 -11.94
C LYS A 45 -16.63 -3.25 -13.10
N GLN A 46 -15.31 -3.33 -13.23
CA GLN A 46 -14.65 -4.10 -14.27
C GLN A 46 -14.42 -5.58 -13.90
N HIS A 47 -14.82 -6.02 -12.69
CA HIS A 47 -14.65 -7.40 -12.20
C HIS A 47 -13.21 -7.93 -12.37
N LYS A 48 -12.21 -7.06 -12.22
CA LYS A 48 -10.79 -7.40 -12.40
C LYS A 48 -10.15 -7.75 -11.05
N ALA A 49 -9.09 -8.56 -11.10
CA ALA A 49 -8.20 -8.76 -9.97
C ALA A 49 -7.51 -7.45 -9.56
N PHE A 50 -6.99 -7.38 -8.33
CA PHE A 50 -6.11 -6.28 -7.92
C PHE A 50 -4.86 -6.25 -8.79
N ILE A 51 -4.56 -5.08 -9.36
CA ILE A 51 -3.41 -4.85 -10.23
C ILE A 51 -2.40 -4.01 -9.46
N LEU A 52 -1.16 -4.48 -9.39
CA LEU A 52 -0.03 -3.73 -8.86
C LEU A 52 0.22 -2.51 -9.76
N PHE A 53 0.25 -1.31 -9.18
CA PHE A 53 0.52 -0.08 -9.92
C PHE A 53 1.72 0.69 -9.39
N LYS A 54 2.19 0.41 -8.17
CA LYS A 54 3.37 1.04 -7.59
C LYS A 54 4.06 0.12 -6.59
N GLU A 55 5.39 0.20 -6.58
CA GLU A 55 6.24 -0.35 -5.52
C GLU A 55 7.00 0.80 -4.85
N THR A 56 7.18 0.69 -3.53
CA THR A 56 7.94 1.63 -2.72
C THR A 56 9.05 0.88 -1.98
N SER A 57 10.30 1.21 -2.32
CA SER A 57 11.49 0.77 -1.59
C SER A 57 11.69 1.63 -0.34
N LEU A 58 12.17 1.03 0.75
CA LEU A 58 12.38 1.72 2.02
C LEU A 58 13.88 1.91 2.27
N SER A 59 14.46 2.93 1.62
CA SER A 59 15.89 3.23 1.68
C SER A 59 16.39 3.48 3.12
N ASP A 60 15.54 4.07 3.97
CA ASP A 60 15.85 4.33 5.37
C ASP A 60 16.01 3.06 6.20
N LEU A 61 15.50 1.92 5.70
CA LEU A 61 15.59 0.63 6.37
C LEU A 61 16.73 -0.26 5.85
N VAL A 62 17.60 0.23 4.97
CA VAL A 62 18.63 -0.60 4.29
C VAL A 62 19.58 -1.31 5.27
N ASN A 63 19.78 -0.76 6.47
CA ASN A 63 20.62 -1.34 7.52
C ASN A 63 19.81 -2.04 8.63
N GLU A 64 18.48 -2.04 8.56
CA GLU A 64 17.62 -2.57 9.61
C GLU A 64 17.55 -4.10 9.55
N MET A 65 18.25 -4.74 10.48
CA MET A 65 18.31 -6.20 10.60
C MET A 65 17.14 -6.79 11.38
N GLU A 66 16.44 -5.96 12.16
CA GLU A 66 15.39 -6.37 13.07
C GLU A 66 13.99 -6.07 12.51
N ASN A 67 12.97 -6.44 13.29
CA ASN A 67 11.60 -6.05 13.01
C ASN A 67 11.39 -4.55 13.23
N VAL A 68 10.62 -3.94 12.33
CA VAL A 68 10.30 -2.52 12.34
C VAL A 68 8.79 -2.31 12.26
N SER A 69 8.34 -1.14 12.72
CA SER A 69 7.00 -0.63 12.44
C SER A 69 7.12 0.65 11.65
N VAL A 70 6.48 0.72 10.48
CA VAL A 70 6.64 1.81 9.52
C VAL A 70 5.30 2.26 8.98
N THR A 71 5.20 3.55 8.66
CA THR A 71 4.09 4.11 7.90
C THR A 71 4.63 4.62 6.57
N VAL A 72 4.20 4.02 5.47
CA VAL A 72 4.64 4.37 4.13
C VAL A 72 3.57 5.19 3.44
N LYS A 73 3.94 6.35 2.92
CA LYS A 73 3.05 7.30 2.27
C LYS A 73 3.18 7.21 0.76
N LEU A 74 2.06 7.28 0.04
CA LEU A 74 2.03 7.35 -1.41
C LEU A 74 1.09 8.48 -1.84
N ASN A 75 1.63 9.42 -2.62
CA ASN A 75 0.82 10.42 -3.29
C ASN A 75 0.18 9.83 -4.56
N VAL A 76 -1.10 10.09 -4.75
CA VAL A 76 -1.88 9.63 -5.89
C VAL A 76 -2.66 10.82 -6.45
N GLU A 77 -2.65 10.97 -7.77
CA GLU A 77 -3.54 11.92 -8.43
C GLU A 77 -4.95 11.36 -8.48
N ALA A 78 -5.92 12.10 -7.97
CA ALA A 78 -7.32 11.70 -8.01
C ALA A 78 -7.87 11.88 -9.42
N ARG A 79 -8.25 10.75 -10.05
CA ARG A 79 -8.81 10.74 -11.39
C ARG A 79 -10.27 10.33 -11.38
N HIS A 80 -11.06 10.81 -12.32
CA HIS A 80 -12.48 10.43 -12.41
C HIS A 80 -12.67 8.90 -12.50
N GLU A 81 -11.78 8.18 -13.19
CA GLU A 81 -11.81 6.71 -13.24
C GLU A 81 -11.55 6.02 -11.89
N ASP A 82 -11.07 6.74 -10.88
CA ASP A 82 -10.81 6.22 -9.54
C ASP A 82 -12.08 6.19 -8.66
N ASN A 83 -13.20 6.71 -9.17
CA ASN A 83 -14.46 6.71 -8.44
C ASN A 83 -15.05 5.30 -8.25
N GLY A 84 -15.02 4.83 -7.00
CA GLY A 84 -15.42 3.49 -6.60
C GLY A 84 -14.28 2.46 -6.69
N VAL A 85 -13.06 2.88 -7.04
CA VAL A 85 -11.88 1.99 -7.07
C VAL A 85 -11.49 1.61 -5.64
N GLN A 86 -11.08 0.35 -5.49
CA GLN A 86 -10.54 -0.18 -4.26
C GLN A 86 -9.01 -0.19 -4.30
N TYR A 87 -8.38 0.27 -3.22
CA TYR A 87 -6.94 0.26 -3.04
C TYR A 87 -6.54 -0.73 -1.95
N LYS A 88 -5.36 -1.33 -2.09
CA LYS A 88 -4.69 -2.15 -1.09
C LYS A 88 -3.20 -1.78 -1.03
N CYS A 89 -2.60 -2.01 0.13
CA CYS A 89 -1.16 -2.10 0.25
C CYS A 89 -0.75 -3.48 0.76
N ALA A 90 0.43 -3.93 0.37
CA ALA A 90 1.02 -5.16 0.84
C ALA A 90 2.44 -4.93 1.33
N ALA A 91 2.77 -5.53 2.47
CA ALA A 91 4.13 -5.69 2.94
C ALA A 91 4.74 -6.89 2.20
N VAL A 92 5.80 -6.64 1.42
CA VAL A 92 6.53 -7.66 0.69
C VAL A 92 7.91 -7.81 1.29
N LEU A 93 8.18 -8.99 1.83
CA LEU A 93 9.42 -9.31 2.50
C LEU A 93 10.20 -10.32 1.66
N ASN A 94 11.30 -9.86 1.06
CA ASN A 94 12.14 -10.67 0.19
C ASN A 94 13.25 -11.35 1.01
N LEU A 95 12.92 -12.51 1.56
CA LEU A 95 13.87 -13.37 2.25
C LEU A 95 14.61 -14.21 1.21
N ASP A 96 15.88 -14.53 1.45
CA ASP A 96 16.78 -15.07 0.42
C ASP A 96 16.24 -16.31 -0.34
N ALA A 97 15.40 -17.13 0.32
CA ALA A 97 14.78 -18.32 -0.27
C ALA A 97 13.24 -18.23 -0.42
N SER A 98 12.60 -17.12 -0.01
CA SER A 98 11.13 -17.02 0.00
C SER A 98 10.65 -15.57 -0.05
N LEU A 99 9.61 -15.33 -0.85
CA LEU A 99 8.88 -14.07 -0.84
C LEU A 99 7.65 -14.20 0.07
N VAL A 100 7.59 -13.40 1.13
CA VAL A 100 6.41 -13.35 2.01
C VAL A 100 5.62 -12.10 1.68
N VAL A 101 4.35 -12.28 1.32
CA VAL A 101 3.42 -11.20 1.01
C VAL A 101 2.32 -11.19 2.07
N SER A 102 2.03 -10.02 2.61
CA SER A 102 0.92 -9.81 3.54
C SER A 102 0.18 -8.56 3.12
N GLU A 103 -1.15 -8.64 2.98
CA GLU A 103 -1.98 -7.55 2.44
C GLU A 103 -2.84 -6.87 3.52
N SER A 104 -3.16 -5.61 3.30
CA SER A 104 -4.21 -4.91 4.04
C SER A 104 -5.60 -5.35 3.59
N GLN A 105 -6.61 -5.00 4.40
CA GLN A 105 -7.97 -4.89 3.89
C GLN A 105 -8.05 -3.77 2.84
N PRO A 106 -8.91 -3.90 1.81
CA PRO A 106 -9.08 -2.85 0.82
C PRO A 106 -9.85 -1.66 1.39
N ILE A 107 -9.53 -0.46 0.92
CA ILE A 107 -10.36 0.74 1.12
C ILE A 107 -10.98 1.16 -0.21
N THR A 108 -12.21 1.68 -0.17
CA THR A 108 -12.90 2.21 -1.36
C THR A 108 -12.80 3.72 -1.36
N ILE A 109 -12.48 4.30 -2.51
CA ILE A 109 -12.36 5.74 -2.69
C ILE A 109 -13.50 6.25 -3.57
N THR A 110 -14.04 7.42 -3.20
CA THR A 110 -15.01 8.17 -4.01
C THR A 110 -14.33 9.41 -4.57
N VAL A 111 -14.56 9.71 -5.85
CA VAL A 111 -14.04 10.93 -6.50
C VAL A 111 -15.22 11.79 -6.95
N HIS A 112 -15.13 13.10 -6.72
CA HIS A 112 -16.11 14.13 -7.12
C HIS A 112 -15.49 15.20 -8.00
#